data_AF-A0A9D2DLN3-F1
#
_entry.id   AF-A0A9D2DLN3-F1
#
_cell.length_a   1.000
_cell.length_b   1.000
_cell.length_c   1.000
_cell.angle_alpha   90.00
_cell.angle_beta   90.00
_cell.angle_gamma   90.00
#
_symmetry.space_group_name_H-M   'P 1'
#
loop_
_entity.id
_entity.type
_entity.pdbx_description
1 polymer ?
#
loop_
_entity_poly.entity_id
_entity_poly.type
_entity_poly.pdbx_seq_one_letter_code
_entity_poly.pdbx_strand_id
1 'polypeptide(L)'
;MADDLDKILKDVQAEKEARRQEQELARHMLEVDGQTQERLLQERKNKVSSFQLQLNLDEEAPEPPREAKAAPPSAAEEAGEEQAAAAPDAVSGEEPAGMSDTGGEEPSEAVPSSGGEEDRAEDAGAPPAGTKTPPSQNGGKKPSKRRKGANPQWGCVKGIIYAVVVLAASGILAYFAVAGVLDLTGLNKSETKVPVTLTEADCEDTAAVAQILKDAGVIDQPLIFRLYCMLTKADGQFMPQEEVALSADMGYETIINILKSNKREEIRLTFPEGMTVKQMAEKLEENNVCTVSEFYSAIESGSYSYAFLDEIPNDEAHAGRIEKLEGYLFPDTYDFYIGSSGETVVNKFLTAFSNKVEKSVVGEDGDSTPTSIKAKAQGMTLDEVIILASIVQWEADNTEDMHKVAKVLRNRLENSTVYPRLECDSTQRYIDTLFPPVDGQSVENLDYDTYKRNGLPVGPINNPGMDAIDAVLNPSEEMEGYYFFATAYNSDGSTTTYYSKTYEEHERICRRYGIGMYAE
;
A
#
# COMPACT_ATOMS: atom_id res chain seq x y z
N MET A 1 -32.22 37.10 11.40
CA MET A 1 -32.55 36.36 10.17
C MET A 1 -32.03 37.12 8.96
N ALA A 2 -32.70 38.19 8.50
CA ALA A 2 -32.25 38.96 7.34
C ALA A 2 -30.91 39.67 7.60
N ASP A 3 -30.79 40.42 8.71
CA ASP A 3 -29.59 41.18 9.04
C ASP A 3 -28.37 40.29 9.35
N ASP A 4 -28.59 39.09 9.92
CA ASP A 4 -27.54 38.10 10.17
C ASP A 4 -26.99 37.52 8.86
N LEU A 5 -27.87 37.27 7.87
CA LEU A 5 -27.46 36.75 6.56
C LEU A 5 -26.68 37.81 5.78
N ASP A 6 -27.11 39.07 5.81
CA ASP A 6 -26.42 40.20 5.19
C ASP A 6 -25.06 40.50 5.86
N LYS A 7 -24.94 40.24 7.17
CA LYS A 7 -23.64 40.26 7.87
C LYS A 7 -22.73 39.11 7.39
N ILE A 8 -23.22 37.87 7.40
CA ILE A 8 -22.43 36.70 6.94
C ILE A 8 -21.95 36.89 5.49
N LEU A 9 -22.79 37.47 4.62
CA LEU A 9 -22.41 37.76 3.23
C LEU A 9 -21.24 38.75 3.13
N LYS A 10 -21.21 39.78 4.00
CA LYS A 10 -20.13 40.77 4.08
C LYS A 10 -18.86 40.18 4.68
N ASP A 11 -18.97 39.37 5.73
CA ASP A 11 -17.83 38.70 6.36
C ASP A 11 -17.15 37.75 5.32
N VAL A 12 -17.93 36.99 4.54
CA VAL A 12 -17.42 36.12 3.45
C VAL A 12 -16.87 36.91 2.25
N GLN A 13 -17.39 38.11 1.96
CA GLN A 13 -16.83 38.99 0.92
C GLN A 13 -15.47 39.57 1.36
N ALA A 14 -15.35 40.03 2.61
CA ALA A 14 -14.11 40.53 3.17
C ALA A 14 -13.00 39.46 3.20
N GLU A 15 -13.33 38.21 3.56
CA GLU A 15 -12.37 37.11 3.54
C GLU A 15 -11.86 36.80 2.11
N LYS A 16 -12.74 36.87 1.10
CA LYS A 16 -12.35 36.68 -0.31
C LYS A 16 -11.47 37.81 -0.85
N GLU A 17 -11.67 39.04 -0.40
CA GLU A 17 -10.78 40.16 -0.74
C GLU A 17 -9.41 40.03 -0.05
N ALA A 18 -9.37 39.62 1.22
CA ALA A 18 -8.13 39.35 1.94
C ALA A 18 -7.30 38.24 1.27
N ARG A 19 -7.89 37.09 0.97
CA ARG A 19 -7.20 35.98 0.26
C ARG A 19 -6.71 36.39 -1.13
N ARG A 20 -7.40 37.30 -1.84
CA ARG A 20 -6.92 37.83 -3.13
C ARG A 20 -5.69 38.72 -2.95
N GLN A 21 -5.69 39.62 -1.96
CA GLN A 21 -4.52 40.46 -1.66
C GLN A 21 -3.31 39.62 -1.25
N GLU A 22 -3.53 38.56 -0.48
CA GLU A 22 -2.49 37.60 -0.09
C GLU A 22 -1.90 36.86 -1.30
N GLN A 23 -2.74 36.42 -2.25
CA GLN A 23 -2.29 35.82 -3.52
C GLN A 23 -1.54 36.80 -4.44
N GLU A 24 -1.95 38.08 -4.49
CA GLU A 24 -1.24 39.12 -5.25
C GLU A 24 0.12 39.46 -4.60
N LEU A 25 0.19 39.48 -3.27
CA LEU A 25 1.43 39.72 -2.52
C LEU A 25 2.40 38.52 -2.63
N ALA A 26 1.89 37.29 -2.57
CA ALA A 26 2.66 36.07 -2.81
C ALA A 26 3.23 36.03 -4.25
N ARG A 27 2.47 36.48 -5.26
CA ARG A 27 2.98 36.65 -6.63
C ARG A 27 4.10 37.68 -6.71
N HIS A 28 3.93 38.84 -6.07
CA HIS A 28 4.98 39.87 -6.02
C HIS A 28 6.23 39.42 -5.23
N MET A 29 6.13 38.44 -4.33
CA MET A 29 7.28 37.79 -3.68
C MET A 29 7.96 36.71 -4.55
N LEU A 30 7.25 36.14 -5.53
CA LEU A 30 7.76 35.11 -6.45
C LEU A 30 8.32 35.69 -7.76
N GLU A 31 7.97 36.93 -8.12
CA GLU A 31 8.69 37.68 -9.15
C GLU A 31 10.09 38.06 -8.65
N VAL A 32 11.06 37.15 -8.88
CA VAL A 32 12.49 37.40 -8.64
C VAL A 32 12.91 38.61 -9.45
N ASP A 33 13.19 39.72 -8.76
CA ASP A 33 13.63 40.98 -9.36
C ASP A 33 14.76 40.75 -10.39
N GLY A 34 14.59 41.34 -11.57
CA GLY A 34 15.48 41.12 -12.70
C GLY A 34 16.94 41.45 -12.40
N GLN A 35 17.22 42.43 -11.52
CA GLN A 35 18.59 42.76 -11.11
C GLN A 35 19.21 41.64 -10.26
N THR A 36 18.41 40.93 -9.47
CA THR A 36 18.83 39.74 -8.72
C THR A 36 19.14 38.59 -9.67
N GLN A 37 18.32 38.39 -10.71
CA GLN A 37 18.55 37.34 -11.70
C GLN A 37 19.80 37.61 -12.56
N GLU A 38 20.01 38.86 -13.01
CA GLU A 38 21.25 39.28 -13.68
C GLU A 38 22.48 39.12 -12.79
N ARG A 39 22.38 39.49 -11.51
CA ARG A 39 23.48 39.32 -10.54
C ARG A 39 23.88 37.86 -10.36
N LEU A 40 22.91 36.95 -10.20
CA LEU A 40 23.17 35.52 -10.09
C LEU A 40 23.79 34.93 -11.38
N LEU A 41 23.37 35.40 -12.55
CA LEU A 41 23.98 35.03 -13.83
C LEU A 41 25.42 35.55 -13.95
N GLN A 42 25.72 36.75 -13.45
CA GLN A 42 27.06 37.33 -13.45
C GLN A 42 27.99 36.63 -12.44
N GLU A 43 27.48 36.27 -11.26
CA GLU A 43 28.21 35.46 -10.28
C GLU A 43 28.49 34.04 -10.81
N ARG A 44 27.54 33.40 -11.53
CA ARG A 44 27.78 32.15 -12.26
C ARG A 44 28.88 32.28 -13.32
N LYS A 45 28.84 33.32 -14.17
CA LYS A 45 29.89 33.58 -15.18
C LYS A 45 31.27 33.76 -14.54
N ASN A 46 31.35 34.51 -13.43
CA ASN A 46 32.60 34.72 -12.72
C ASN A 46 33.14 33.41 -12.11
N LYS A 47 32.28 32.57 -11.51
CA LYS A 47 32.69 31.24 -10.99
C LYS A 47 33.19 30.29 -12.09
N VAL A 48 32.53 30.27 -13.25
CA VAL A 48 33.00 29.46 -14.40
C VAL A 48 34.34 29.99 -14.91
N SER A 49 34.50 31.32 -15.02
CA SER A 49 35.76 31.92 -15.46
C SER A 49 36.91 31.74 -14.47
N SER A 50 36.66 31.65 -13.16
CA SER A 50 37.71 31.30 -12.18
C SER A 50 38.11 29.82 -12.28
N PHE A 51 37.14 28.92 -12.45
CA PHE A 51 37.40 27.49 -12.67
C PHE A 51 38.29 27.26 -13.91
N GLN A 52 37.98 27.97 -15.00
CA GLN A 52 38.73 27.88 -16.26
C GLN A 52 40.13 28.52 -16.19
N LEU A 53 40.42 29.34 -15.18
CA LEU A 53 41.77 29.81 -14.85
C LEU A 53 42.52 28.83 -13.93
N GLN A 54 41.80 28.09 -13.09
CA GLN A 54 42.39 27.09 -12.17
C GLN A 54 42.84 25.80 -12.89
N LEU A 55 42.32 25.50 -14.08
CA LEU A 55 42.78 24.38 -14.92
C LEU A 55 44.07 24.66 -15.73
N ASN A 56 44.62 25.87 -15.71
CA ASN A 56 45.75 26.29 -16.56
C ASN A 56 47.04 26.62 -15.76
N LEU A 57 47.28 25.91 -14.65
CA LEU A 57 48.60 25.85 -14.03
C LEU A 57 49.12 24.40 -13.97
N ASP A 58 50.44 24.28 -14.01
CA ASP A 58 51.26 23.06 -13.88
C ASP A 58 51.35 22.13 -15.10
N GLU A 59 51.61 22.70 -16.28
CA GLU A 59 52.20 21.99 -17.43
C GLU A 59 53.73 21.85 -17.28
N GLU A 60 54.20 20.97 -16.39
CA GLU A 60 55.62 20.57 -16.33
C GLU A 60 55.87 19.33 -17.22
N ALA A 61 56.63 19.51 -18.31
CA ALA A 61 56.69 18.53 -19.40
C ALA A 61 57.64 17.34 -19.11
N PRO A 62 57.22 16.08 -19.35
CA PRO A 62 58.08 14.91 -19.23
C PRO A 62 59.04 14.74 -20.43
N GLU A 63 60.28 14.30 -20.16
CA GLU A 63 61.26 13.96 -21.21
C GLU A 63 60.87 12.72 -22.04
N PRO A 64 61.28 12.63 -23.32
CA PRO A 64 60.90 11.52 -24.20
C PRO A 64 61.60 10.18 -23.85
N PRO A 65 60.94 9.02 -24.08
CA PRO A 65 61.51 7.71 -23.77
C PRO A 65 62.78 7.36 -24.57
N ARG A 66 63.66 6.56 -23.97
CA ARG A 66 64.89 6.04 -24.62
C ARG A 66 64.62 4.77 -25.44
N GLU A 67 65.52 4.55 -26.41
CA GLU A 67 65.40 3.54 -27.47
C GLU A 67 65.27 2.09 -26.98
N ALA A 68 64.47 1.29 -27.68
CA ALA A 68 64.37 -0.15 -27.50
C ALA A 68 65.61 -0.90 -28.01
N LYS A 69 65.93 -2.05 -27.41
CA LYS A 69 66.89 -3.03 -27.95
C LYS A 69 66.34 -4.46 -27.90
N ALA A 70 66.73 -5.24 -28.90
CA ALA A 70 66.12 -6.51 -29.26
C ALA A 70 66.43 -7.67 -28.31
N ALA A 71 65.54 -8.67 -28.33
CA ALA A 71 65.76 -9.99 -27.74
C ALA A 71 66.63 -10.90 -28.64
N PRO A 72 67.14 -12.01 -28.08
CA PRO A 72 67.31 -13.26 -28.80
C PRO A 72 66.49 -14.44 -28.19
N PRO A 73 66.19 -15.50 -28.95
CA PRO A 73 65.19 -16.51 -28.57
C PRO A 73 65.76 -17.83 -28.00
N SER A 74 64.88 -18.67 -27.44
CA SER A 74 65.13 -20.09 -27.16
C SER A 74 63.87 -20.94 -27.38
N ALA A 75 64.10 -22.15 -27.88
CA ALA A 75 63.22 -23.30 -28.09
C ALA A 75 62.32 -23.67 -26.89
N ALA A 76 61.15 -24.31 -27.02
CA ALA A 76 60.53 -25.23 -28.00
C ALA A 76 60.74 -26.75 -27.74
N GLU A 77 59.67 -27.38 -27.27
CA GLU A 77 59.25 -28.82 -27.25
C GLU A 77 57.73 -28.75 -26.90
N GLU A 78 56.77 -29.40 -27.58
CA GLU A 78 56.46 -30.84 -27.68
C GLU A 78 56.15 -31.52 -26.32
N ALA A 79 55.14 -32.39 -26.15
CA ALA A 79 53.92 -32.73 -26.93
C ALA A 79 52.97 -33.55 -26.02
N GLY A 80 51.70 -33.82 -26.42
CA GLY A 80 50.87 -34.80 -25.70
C GLY A 80 49.35 -34.77 -25.99
N GLU A 81 48.86 -35.70 -26.80
CA GLU A 81 47.46 -36.12 -26.86
C GLU A 81 47.30 -37.45 -26.08
N GLU A 82 46.16 -37.70 -25.44
CA GLU A 82 45.63 -39.08 -25.31
C GLU A 82 44.08 -39.08 -25.17
N GLN A 83 43.44 -40.22 -25.43
CA GLN A 83 41.99 -40.33 -25.66
C GLN A 83 41.27 -41.34 -24.74
N ALA A 84 40.03 -40.99 -24.40
CA ALA A 84 38.82 -41.84 -24.31
C ALA A 84 38.85 -43.28 -23.70
N ALA A 85 38.04 -43.46 -22.64
CA ALA A 85 37.24 -44.68 -22.36
C ALA A 85 36.00 -44.23 -21.54
N ALA A 86 34.75 -44.38 -21.98
CA ALA A 86 33.94 -45.59 -22.24
C ALA A 86 33.19 -46.12 -20.98
N ALA A 87 31.85 -46.19 -21.08
CA ALA A 87 30.94 -46.77 -20.07
C ALA A 87 30.78 -48.31 -20.26
N PRO A 88 29.99 -49.03 -19.42
CA PRO A 88 28.54 -49.14 -19.73
C PRO A 88 27.57 -49.43 -18.53
N ASP A 89 26.25 -49.35 -18.82
CA ASP A 89 25.13 -50.19 -18.31
C ASP A 89 24.75 -50.26 -16.80
N ALA A 90 23.47 -50.46 -16.38
CA ALA A 90 22.16 -50.49 -17.07
C ALA A 90 20.94 -50.57 -16.10
N VAL A 91 19.74 -50.13 -16.56
CA VAL A 91 18.34 -50.65 -16.28
C VAL A 91 17.82 -50.58 -14.81
N SER A 92 16.52 -50.41 -14.45
CA SER A 92 15.16 -50.38 -15.07
C SER A 92 14.34 -49.15 -14.59
N GLY A 93 13.18 -48.72 -15.14
CA GLY A 93 11.81 -49.33 -15.11
C GLY A 93 11.06 -49.03 -13.78
N GLU A 94 9.75 -48.71 -13.70
CA GLU A 94 8.61 -48.77 -14.66
C GLU A 94 7.49 -47.73 -14.36
N GLU A 95 6.61 -47.51 -15.34
CA GLU A 95 5.23 -46.94 -15.29
C GLU A 95 4.40 -47.70 -16.38
N PRO A 96 3.04 -47.65 -16.51
CA PRO A 96 2.01 -46.82 -15.85
C PRO A 96 0.69 -47.59 -15.43
N ALA A 97 -0.42 -46.84 -15.22
CA ALA A 97 -1.86 -47.24 -15.15
C ALA A 97 -2.30 -48.08 -13.92
N GLY A 98 -3.54 -48.04 -13.38
CA GLY A 98 -4.88 -47.47 -13.67
C GLY A 98 -5.75 -47.70 -12.40
N MET A 99 -7.08 -47.61 -12.30
CA MET A 99 -8.22 -47.44 -13.23
C MET A 99 -9.46 -46.96 -12.43
N SER A 100 -10.57 -46.63 -13.11
CA SER A 100 -11.87 -46.11 -12.61
C SER A 100 -12.77 -47.04 -11.77
N ASP A 101 -13.65 -46.45 -10.94
CA ASP A 101 -15.14 -46.51 -11.05
C ASP A 101 -15.75 -45.35 -10.20
N THR A 102 -16.79 -44.56 -10.50
CA THR A 102 -18.09 -44.59 -11.25
C THR A 102 -19.34 -45.10 -10.50
N GLY A 103 -20.47 -44.40 -10.71
CA GLY A 103 -21.80 -44.64 -10.10
C GLY A 103 -22.05 -43.96 -8.74
N GLY A 104 -23.25 -43.46 -8.41
CA GLY A 104 -24.48 -43.29 -9.23
C GLY A 104 -25.78 -43.21 -8.40
N GLU A 105 -26.73 -42.38 -8.87
CA GLU A 105 -28.20 -42.44 -8.61
C GLU A 105 -28.80 -42.11 -7.21
N GLU A 106 -29.54 -40.98 -7.16
CA GLU A 106 -30.80 -40.81 -6.40
C GLU A 106 -31.96 -41.60 -7.09
N PRO A 107 -33.26 -41.54 -6.67
CA PRO A 107 -33.90 -41.10 -5.39
C PRO A 107 -34.89 -42.15 -4.81
N SER A 108 -35.57 -41.86 -3.70
CA SER A 108 -37.04 -42.07 -3.57
C SER A 108 -37.64 -41.54 -2.24
N GLU A 109 -38.90 -41.12 -2.28
CA GLU A 109 -39.73 -40.74 -1.13
C GLU A 109 -40.24 -41.96 -0.32
N ALA A 110 -40.52 -41.79 0.99
CA ALA A 110 -41.82 -42.11 1.61
C ALA A 110 -41.86 -41.94 3.16
N VAL A 111 -43.03 -41.50 3.64
CA VAL A 111 -43.49 -41.41 5.06
C VAL A 111 -44.51 -42.59 5.23
N PRO A 112 -44.88 -43.18 6.42
CA PRO A 112 -44.97 -42.55 7.76
C PRO A 112 -44.74 -43.44 9.02
N SER A 113 -44.99 -42.85 10.21
CA SER A 113 -45.82 -43.39 11.32
C SER A 113 -45.18 -43.57 12.72
N SER A 114 -45.91 -43.10 13.75
CA SER A 114 -45.96 -43.55 15.17
C SER A 114 -44.67 -43.51 16.02
N GLY A 115 -44.72 -43.32 17.35
CA GLY A 115 -45.84 -43.09 18.28
C GLY A 115 -45.38 -43.14 19.76
N GLY A 116 -46.28 -42.86 20.71
CA GLY A 116 -46.00 -42.73 22.17
C GLY A 116 -45.79 -41.27 22.60
N GLU A 117 -46.50 -40.67 23.56
CA GLU A 117 -46.81 -41.03 24.98
C GLU A 117 -45.63 -40.63 25.92
N GLU A 118 -45.83 -40.05 27.13
CA GLU A 118 -46.98 -40.16 28.05
C GLU A 118 -47.17 -38.91 28.98
N ASP A 119 -48.42 -38.63 29.35
CA ASP A 119 -48.99 -37.96 30.56
C ASP A 119 -48.27 -36.94 31.48
N ARG A 120 -49.02 -35.87 31.86
CA ARG A 120 -49.72 -35.80 33.19
C ARG A 120 -50.83 -34.72 33.29
N ALA A 121 -51.86 -35.00 34.11
CA ALA A 121 -53.01 -34.13 34.46
C ALA A 121 -52.69 -33.14 35.63
N GLU A 122 -53.55 -32.29 36.23
CA GLU A 122 -55.03 -32.17 36.41
C GLU A 122 -55.47 -30.67 36.20
N ASP A 123 -56.63 -30.07 36.54
CA ASP A 123 -57.84 -30.35 37.38
C ASP A 123 -59.04 -29.43 36.95
N ALA A 124 -60.18 -29.39 37.69
CA ALA A 124 -61.43 -28.65 37.41
C ALA A 124 -62.00 -27.93 38.68
N GLY A 125 -63.09 -27.14 38.70
CA GLY A 125 -63.98 -26.59 37.65
C GLY A 125 -65.37 -26.14 38.19
N ALA A 126 -66.00 -25.13 37.56
CA ALA A 126 -67.41 -24.69 37.76
C ALA A 126 -67.78 -24.03 39.13
N PRO A 127 -69.04 -23.54 39.39
CA PRO A 127 -69.56 -22.29 38.82
C PRO A 127 -70.24 -21.32 39.90
N PRO A 128 -71.40 -20.59 39.75
CA PRO A 128 -71.46 -19.18 40.22
C PRO A 128 -72.69 -18.69 41.07
N ALA A 129 -72.58 -17.50 41.70
CA ALA A 129 -73.69 -16.63 42.20
C ALA A 129 -73.15 -15.22 42.58
N GLY A 130 -73.92 -14.12 42.70
CA GLY A 130 -75.33 -13.89 42.37
C GLY A 130 -75.86 -12.47 42.72
N THR A 131 -76.83 -12.01 41.90
CA THR A 131 -77.99 -11.12 42.18
C THR A 131 -77.89 -9.71 42.81
N LYS A 132 -78.61 -8.76 42.17
CA LYS A 132 -79.74 -7.99 42.76
C LYS A 132 -80.72 -7.55 41.64
N THR A 133 -81.98 -7.30 41.98
CA THR A 133 -83.17 -7.16 41.08
C THR A 133 -84.23 -6.25 41.76
N PRO A 134 -85.51 -6.17 41.31
CA PRO A 134 -86.12 -5.64 40.06
C PRO A 134 -87.00 -4.38 40.43
N PRO A 135 -88.22 -4.03 39.90
CA PRO A 135 -88.98 -4.49 38.72
C PRO A 135 -89.73 -3.43 37.82
N SER A 136 -89.91 -3.81 36.54
CA SER A 136 -91.17 -3.85 35.74
C SER A 136 -92.14 -2.64 35.55
N GLN A 137 -92.56 -2.47 34.28
CA GLN A 137 -93.77 -1.77 33.76
C GLN A 137 -93.86 -0.23 33.99
N ASN A 138 -94.39 0.59 33.07
CA ASN A 138 -95.48 0.35 32.11
C ASN A 138 -95.33 1.18 30.79
N GLY A 139 -96.18 0.99 29.78
CA GLY A 139 -96.04 1.63 28.45
C GLY A 139 -96.87 2.92 28.22
N GLY A 140 -96.50 3.75 27.21
CA GLY A 140 -97.32 4.92 26.83
C GLY A 140 -96.82 5.83 25.69
N LYS A 141 -97.52 5.78 24.54
CA LYS A 141 -97.83 6.85 23.56
C LYS A 141 -96.73 7.81 23.00
N LYS A 142 -96.68 7.93 21.66
CA LYS A 142 -96.13 9.07 20.90
C LYS A 142 -96.88 10.39 21.24
N PRO A 143 -96.25 11.58 21.06
CA PRO A 143 -96.46 12.30 19.78
C PRO A 143 -95.21 13.01 19.20
N SER A 144 -95.39 13.51 17.97
CA SER A 144 -94.38 14.05 17.04
C SER A 144 -93.61 15.31 17.45
N LYS A 145 -92.43 15.50 16.84
CA LYS A 145 -92.03 16.80 16.24
C LYS A 145 -91.68 16.62 14.75
N ARG A 146 -91.81 17.71 13.97
CA ARG A 146 -91.86 17.69 12.48
C ARG A 146 -90.46 17.72 11.87
N ARG A 147 -90.26 17.00 10.75
CA ARG A 147 -89.13 17.21 9.82
C ARG A 147 -89.10 18.66 9.32
N LYS A 148 -87.90 19.25 9.21
CA LYS A 148 -87.57 20.15 8.08
C LYS A 148 -86.76 19.32 7.08
N GLY A 149 -86.94 19.59 5.79
CA GLY A 149 -86.35 18.78 4.72
C GLY A 149 -84.87 19.08 4.48
N ALA A 150 -84.10 18.03 4.21
CA ALA A 150 -82.85 18.10 3.45
C ALA A 150 -83.07 17.42 2.10
N ASN A 151 -82.57 18.01 1.00
CA ASN A 151 -82.80 17.45 -0.34
C ASN A 151 -82.06 16.10 -0.49
N PRO A 152 -82.75 15.02 -0.92
CA PRO A 152 -82.14 13.68 -1.01
C PRO A 152 -81.05 13.58 -2.09
N GLN A 153 -81.05 14.50 -3.06
CA GLN A 153 -80.09 14.57 -4.16
C GLN A 153 -78.63 14.74 -3.70
N TRP A 154 -78.39 15.34 -2.53
CA TRP A 154 -77.04 15.56 -2.00
C TRP A 154 -76.40 14.33 -1.31
N GLY A 155 -77.19 13.30 -0.99
CA GLY A 155 -76.65 12.06 -0.39
C GLY A 155 -75.90 11.21 -1.41
N CYS A 156 -76.52 10.96 -2.56
CA CYS A 156 -75.96 10.12 -3.63
C CYS A 156 -74.66 10.71 -4.20
N VAL A 157 -74.61 12.04 -4.38
CA VAL A 157 -73.42 12.75 -4.87
C VAL A 157 -72.21 12.54 -3.95
N LYS A 158 -72.40 12.55 -2.62
CA LYS A 158 -71.30 12.26 -1.67
C LYS A 158 -70.82 10.81 -1.77
N GLY A 159 -71.73 9.85 -1.97
CA GLY A 159 -71.37 8.45 -2.19
C GLY A 159 -70.56 8.25 -3.48
N ILE A 160 -70.95 8.92 -4.58
CA ILE A 160 -70.23 8.88 -5.85
C ILE A 160 -68.85 9.53 -5.72
N ILE A 161 -68.75 10.70 -5.08
CA ILE A 161 -67.46 11.37 -4.83
C ILE A 161 -66.54 10.48 -3.98
N TYR A 162 -67.06 9.85 -2.93
CA TYR A 162 -66.29 8.91 -2.10
C TYR A 162 -65.81 7.70 -2.92
N ALA A 163 -66.68 7.10 -3.74
CA ALA A 163 -66.31 5.98 -4.61
C ALA A 163 -65.23 6.38 -5.63
N VAL A 164 -65.32 7.57 -6.24
CA VAL A 164 -64.31 8.10 -7.17
C VAL A 164 -62.98 8.38 -6.45
N VAL A 165 -63.01 8.94 -5.24
CA VAL A 165 -61.79 9.16 -4.43
C VAL A 165 -61.14 7.83 -4.02
N VAL A 166 -61.93 6.83 -3.63
CA VAL A 166 -61.42 5.48 -3.30
C VAL A 166 -60.87 4.77 -4.53
N LEU A 167 -61.52 4.86 -5.70
CA LEU A 167 -61.01 4.29 -6.95
C LEU A 167 -59.73 5.01 -7.43
N ALA A 168 -59.66 6.33 -7.32
CA ALA A 168 -58.46 7.09 -7.65
C ALA A 168 -57.30 6.75 -6.69
N ALA A 169 -57.55 6.72 -5.38
CA ALA A 169 -56.56 6.31 -4.39
C ALA A 169 -56.10 4.87 -4.60
N SER A 170 -57.02 3.95 -4.92
CA SER A 170 -56.69 2.55 -5.22
C SER A 170 -55.91 2.39 -6.51
N GLY A 171 -56.20 3.17 -7.56
CA GLY A 171 -55.43 3.19 -8.80
C GLY A 171 -54.02 3.74 -8.60
N ILE A 172 -53.87 4.78 -7.79
CA ILE A 172 -52.57 5.33 -7.37
C ILE A 172 -51.80 4.29 -6.55
N LEU A 173 -52.44 3.59 -5.59
CA LEU A 173 -51.80 2.54 -4.80
C LEU A 173 -51.36 1.36 -5.67
N ALA A 174 -52.19 0.94 -6.63
CA ALA A 174 -51.85 -0.12 -7.58
C ALA A 174 -50.69 0.28 -8.51
N TYR A 175 -50.66 1.54 -8.96
CA TYR A 175 -49.52 2.09 -9.72
C TYR A 175 -48.23 2.04 -8.89
N PHE A 176 -48.25 2.54 -7.65
CA PHE A 176 -47.07 2.49 -6.77
C PHE A 176 -46.66 1.07 -6.40
N ALA A 177 -47.59 0.12 -6.28
CA ALA A 177 -47.26 -1.28 -6.06
C ALA A 177 -46.58 -1.93 -7.28
N VAL A 178 -47.09 -1.70 -8.50
CA VAL A 178 -46.49 -2.23 -9.73
C VAL A 178 -45.15 -1.57 -10.03
N ALA A 179 -45.07 -0.24 -9.99
CA ALA A 179 -43.83 0.51 -10.17
C ALA A 179 -42.80 0.11 -9.10
N GLY A 180 -43.21 -0.01 -7.83
CA GLY A 180 -42.34 -0.41 -6.74
C GLY A 180 -41.80 -1.83 -6.86
N VAL A 181 -42.59 -2.79 -7.37
CA VAL A 181 -42.09 -4.16 -7.63
C VAL A 181 -41.10 -4.17 -8.78
N LEU A 182 -41.35 -3.45 -9.88
CA LEU A 182 -40.42 -3.35 -11.02
C LEU A 182 -39.10 -2.70 -10.60
N ASP A 183 -39.17 -1.60 -9.84
CA ASP A 183 -38.03 -0.83 -9.35
C ASP A 183 -37.18 -1.64 -8.35
N LEU A 184 -37.83 -2.34 -7.41
CA LEU A 184 -37.18 -3.19 -6.39
C LEU A 184 -36.52 -4.45 -6.97
N THR A 185 -37.02 -4.96 -8.09
CA THR A 185 -36.52 -6.21 -8.73
C THR A 185 -35.63 -5.97 -9.94
N GLY A 186 -35.44 -4.73 -10.39
CA GLY A 186 -34.67 -4.40 -11.59
C GLY A 186 -35.34 -4.79 -12.92
N LEU A 187 -36.54 -5.37 -12.89
CA LEU A 187 -37.15 -5.99 -14.07
C LEU A 187 -37.48 -4.98 -15.17
N ASN A 188 -37.06 -5.30 -16.41
CA ASN A 188 -37.24 -4.48 -17.61
C ASN A 188 -36.53 -3.11 -17.54
N LYS A 189 -35.34 -3.08 -16.93
CA LYS A 189 -34.43 -1.92 -16.89
C LYS A 189 -33.14 -2.17 -17.70
N SER A 190 -32.18 -1.24 -17.61
CA SER A 190 -30.92 -1.31 -18.35
C SER A 190 -29.80 -1.95 -17.55
N GLU A 191 -29.12 -2.91 -18.16
CA GLU A 191 -27.87 -3.55 -17.70
C GLU A 191 -26.64 -2.61 -17.79
N THR A 192 -26.82 -1.36 -18.23
CA THR A 192 -25.73 -0.38 -18.34
C THR A 192 -25.23 0.00 -16.95
N LYS A 193 -23.95 -0.28 -16.67
CA LYS A 193 -23.28 0.16 -15.46
C LYS A 193 -22.98 1.66 -15.51
N VAL A 194 -23.29 2.36 -14.42
CA VAL A 194 -23.04 3.77 -14.18
C VAL A 194 -22.18 3.89 -12.91
N PRO A 195 -21.09 4.69 -12.92
CA PRO A 195 -20.33 4.96 -11.70
C PRO A 195 -21.15 5.85 -10.76
N VAL A 196 -21.13 5.50 -9.48
CA VAL A 196 -21.79 6.25 -8.40
C VAL A 196 -20.75 6.57 -7.31
N THR A 197 -20.75 7.82 -6.86
CA THR A 197 -19.92 8.30 -5.74
C THR A 197 -20.81 8.58 -4.52
N LEU A 198 -20.37 8.20 -3.33
CA LEU A 198 -21.01 8.49 -2.04
C LEU A 198 -19.95 8.97 -1.04
N THR A 199 -20.12 10.16 -0.48
CA THR A 199 -19.26 10.66 0.61
C THR A 199 -19.75 10.20 1.98
N GLU A 200 -18.92 10.35 3.02
CA GLU A 200 -19.31 10.09 4.41
C GLU A 200 -20.60 10.83 4.81
N ALA A 201 -20.74 12.09 4.39
CA ALA A 201 -21.92 12.90 4.67
C ALA A 201 -23.18 12.41 3.95
N ASP A 202 -23.05 11.78 2.78
CA ASP A 202 -24.20 11.17 2.08
C ASP A 202 -24.65 9.88 2.77
N CYS A 203 -23.71 9.10 3.32
CA CYS A 203 -23.99 7.84 4.01
C CYS A 203 -24.76 8.00 5.34
N GLU A 204 -24.73 9.19 5.95
CA GLU A 204 -25.52 9.49 7.16
C GLU A 204 -27.04 9.52 6.92
N ASP A 205 -27.51 9.86 5.71
CA ASP A 205 -28.95 9.91 5.37
C ASP A 205 -29.28 9.05 4.16
N THR A 206 -30.08 7.98 4.37
CA THR A 206 -30.65 7.16 3.30
C THR A 206 -31.42 8.00 2.26
N ALA A 207 -31.87 9.22 2.58
CA ALA A 207 -32.45 10.14 1.60
C ALA A 207 -31.44 10.67 0.59
N ALA A 208 -30.22 10.99 1.02
CA ALA A 208 -29.14 11.46 0.15
C ALA A 208 -28.70 10.33 -0.78
N VAL A 209 -28.37 9.15 -0.22
CA VAL A 209 -28.05 7.93 -0.98
C VAL A 209 -29.14 7.60 -2.01
N ALA A 210 -30.42 7.61 -1.61
CA ALA A 210 -31.53 7.32 -2.53
C ALA A 210 -31.72 8.38 -3.61
N GLN A 211 -31.37 9.64 -3.35
CA GLN A 211 -31.44 10.71 -4.35
C GLN A 211 -30.27 10.59 -5.36
N ILE A 212 -29.05 10.33 -4.88
CA ILE A 212 -27.87 10.10 -5.72
C ILE A 212 -28.07 8.89 -6.65
N LEU A 213 -28.57 7.76 -6.12
CA LEU A 213 -28.90 6.58 -6.92
C LEU A 213 -29.94 6.84 -8.01
N LYS A 214 -30.88 7.77 -7.78
CA LYS A 214 -31.84 8.17 -8.81
C LYS A 214 -31.23 9.10 -9.84
N ASP A 215 -30.41 10.06 -9.42
CA ASP A 215 -29.80 11.03 -10.35
C ASP A 215 -28.73 10.36 -11.23
N ALA A 216 -28.13 9.26 -10.76
CA ALA A 216 -27.34 8.31 -11.57
C ALA A 216 -28.19 7.33 -12.41
N GLY A 217 -29.52 7.32 -12.28
CA GLY A 217 -30.43 6.46 -13.05
C GLY A 217 -30.50 4.99 -12.62
N VAL A 218 -29.96 4.64 -11.44
CA VAL A 218 -29.96 3.27 -10.89
C VAL A 218 -31.35 2.90 -10.34
N ILE A 219 -32.05 3.85 -9.70
CA ILE A 219 -33.40 3.63 -9.14
C ILE A 219 -34.41 4.70 -9.62
N ASP A 220 -35.69 4.34 -9.73
CA ASP A 220 -36.74 5.28 -10.17
C ASP A 220 -37.41 5.99 -8.98
N GLN A 221 -37.64 5.27 -7.88
CA GLN A 221 -38.47 5.71 -6.75
C GLN A 221 -37.68 5.72 -5.41
N PRO A 222 -36.95 6.80 -5.10
CA PRO A 222 -36.23 6.97 -3.82
C PRO A 222 -37.09 6.72 -2.57
N LEU A 223 -38.39 7.03 -2.62
CA LEU A 223 -39.31 6.75 -1.52
C LEU A 223 -39.50 5.25 -1.26
N ILE A 224 -39.43 4.41 -2.31
CA ILE A 224 -39.60 2.97 -2.21
C ILE A 224 -38.27 2.32 -1.79
N PHE A 225 -37.14 2.82 -2.28
CA PHE A 225 -35.81 2.42 -1.80
C PHE A 225 -35.66 2.72 -0.30
N ARG A 226 -35.96 3.95 0.14
CA ARG A 226 -35.94 4.32 1.57
C ARG A 226 -36.89 3.47 2.42
N LEU A 227 -38.10 3.19 1.93
CA LEU A 227 -39.04 2.31 2.62
C LEU A 227 -38.50 0.89 2.75
N TYR A 228 -37.85 0.37 1.70
CA TYR A 228 -37.20 -0.94 1.72
C TYR A 228 -36.02 -0.95 2.71
N CYS A 229 -35.13 0.05 2.70
CA CYS A 229 -34.05 0.20 3.66
C CYS A 229 -34.53 0.21 5.11
N MET A 230 -35.62 0.94 5.40
CA MET A 230 -36.23 0.98 6.73
C MET A 230 -36.79 -0.39 7.15
N LEU A 231 -37.42 -1.12 6.23
CA LEU A 231 -37.97 -2.46 6.48
C LEU A 231 -36.88 -3.53 6.65
N THR A 232 -35.80 -3.47 5.88
CA THR A 232 -34.65 -4.39 5.97
C THR A 232 -33.62 -3.98 7.03
N LYS A 233 -33.83 -2.85 7.72
CA LYS A 233 -32.86 -2.23 8.65
C LYS A 233 -31.49 -2.01 7.99
N ALA A 234 -31.49 -1.42 6.79
CA ALA A 234 -30.28 -0.99 6.07
C ALA A 234 -29.95 0.51 6.22
N ASP A 235 -30.85 1.30 6.80
CA ASP A 235 -30.59 2.72 7.11
C ASP A 235 -29.32 2.89 7.96
N GLY A 236 -28.50 3.87 7.60
CA GLY A 236 -27.25 4.21 8.31
C GLY A 236 -26.16 3.12 8.28
N GLN A 237 -26.20 2.20 7.32
CA GLN A 237 -25.18 1.13 7.14
C GLN A 237 -24.44 1.23 5.81
N PHE A 238 -24.68 2.27 5.02
CA PHE A 238 -23.93 2.52 3.78
C PHE A 238 -22.51 2.96 4.11
N MET A 239 -21.55 2.52 3.28
CA MET A 239 -20.15 2.93 3.37
C MET A 239 -19.81 3.86 2.19
N PRO A 240 -18.89 4.84 2.37
CA PRO A 240 -18.45 5.71 1.29
C PRO A 240 -17.90 4.92 0.10
N GLN A 241 -18.11 5.45 -1.11
CA GLN A 241 -17.68 4.84 -2.37
C GLN A 241 -17.14 5.96 -3.26
N GLU A 242 -15.92 5.81 -3.79
CA GLU A 242 -15.35 6.81 -4.70
C GLU A 242 -15.94 6.63 -6.11
N GLU A 243 -15.83 5.44 -6.69
CA GLU A 243 -16.63 5.02 -7.86
C GLU A 243 -17.13 3.57 -7.69
N VAL A 244 -18.43 3.38 -7.47
CA VAL A 244 -19.07 2.05 -7.50
C VAL A 244 -19.95 1.88 -8.73
N ALA A 245 -19.67 0.85 -9.53
CA ALA A 245 -20.36 0.59 -10.80
C ALA A 245 -21.68 -0.17 -10.59
N LEU A 246 -22.79 0.57 -10.56
CA LEU A 246 -24.15 0.03 -10.38
C LEU A 246 -24.95 0.09 -11.67
N SER A 247 -25.88 -0.85 -11.88
CA SER A 247 -26.77 -0.87 -13.05
C SER A 247 -28.23 -0.98 -12.62
N ALA A 248 -29.15 -0.48 -13.45
CA ALA A 248 -30.54 -0.29 -13.07
C ALA A 248 -31.33 -1.61 -12.98
N ASP A 249 -30.83 -2.69 -13.59
CA ASP A 249 -31.33 -4.06 -13.46
C ASP A 249 -31.00 -4.73 -12.11
N MET A 250 -30.15 -4.11 -11.28
CA MET A 250 -29.86 -4.65 -9.95
C MET A 250 -31.06 -4.48 -9.00
N GLY A 251 -31.48 -5.57 -8.37
CA GLY A 251 -32.48 -5.52 -7.30
C GLY A 251 -31.98 -4.75 -6.07
N TYR A 252 -32.91 -4.19 -5.28
CA TYR A 252 -32.57 -3.34 -4.13
C TYR A 252 -31.68 -4.04 -3.09
N GLU A 253 -31.86 -5.34 -2.85
CA GLU A 253 -30.99 -6.13 -1.98
C GLU A 253 -29.54 -6.15 -2.49
N THR A 254 -29.34 -6.31 -3.80
CA THR A 254 -28.01 -6.31 -4.44
C THR A 254 -27.36 -4.94 -4.34
N ILE A 255 -28.09 -3.86 -4.68
CA ILE A 255 -27.60 -2.48 -4.55
C ILE A 255 -27.20 -2.20 -3.09
N ILE A 256 -28.07 -2.50 -2.13
CA ILE A 256 -27.82 -2.26 -0.71
C ILE A 256 -26.64 -3.09 -0.20
N ASN A 257 -26.52 -4.36 -0.59
CA ASN A 257 -25.39 -5.20 -0.17
C ASN A 257 -24.06 -4.74 -0.79
N ILE A 258 -24.07 -4.17 -2.00
CA ILE A 258 -22.90 -3.51 -2.59
C ILE A 258 -22.56 -2.24 -1.79
N LEU A 259 -23.51 -1.33 -1.56
CA LEU A 259 -23.28 -0.06 -0.84
C LEU A 259 -22.95 -0.21 0.65
N LYS A 260 -23.36 -1.32 1.28
CA LYS A 260 -22.92 -1.73 2.63
C LYS A 260 -21.51 -2.32 2.66
N SER A 261 -20.94 -2.66 1.51
CA SER A 261 -19.65 -3.32 1.40
C SER A 261 -18.58 -2.36 0.89
N ASN A 262 -17.52 -2.17 1.66
CA ASN A 262 -16.29 -1.55 1.18
C ASN A 262 -15.51 -2.55 0.32
N LYS A 263 -16.13 -3.06 -0.75
CA LYS A 263 -15.52 -3.97 -1.74
C LYS A 263 -14.62 -3.19 -2.70
N ARG A 264 -13.61 -2.52 -2.13
CA ARG A 264 -12.42 -2.12 -2.89
C ARG A 264 -11.74 -3.40 -3.38
N GLU A 265 -11.20 -3.36 -4.59
CA GLU A 265 -10.46 -4.50 -5.14
C GLU A 265 -9.16 -4.68 -4.36
N GLU A 266 -8.90 -5.90 -3.89
CA GLU A 266 -7.72 -6.25 -3.09
C GLU A 266 -6.65 -6.86 -4.00
N ILE A 267 -5.44 -6.28 -3.98
CA ILE A 267 -4.30 -6.66 -4.80
C ILE A 267 -3.11 -7.06 -3.92
N ARG A 268 -2.52 -8.22 -4.22
CA ARG A 268 -1.34 -8.74 -3.53
C ARG A 268 -0.07 -8.32 -4.25
N LEU A 269 0.77 -7.53 -3.59
CA LEU A 269 2.04 -7.05 -4.11
C LEU A 269 3.22 -7.53 -3.25
N THR A 270 4.18 -8.20 -3.89
CA THR A 270 5.46 -8.57 -3.28
C THR A 270 6.51 -7.50 -3.58
N PHE A 271 7.21 -7.06 -2.55
CA PHE A 271 8.34 -6.13 -2.62
C PHE A 271 9.58 -6.89 -2.16
N PRO A 272 10.42 -7.39 -3.09
CA PRO A 272 11.65 -8.08 -2.74
C PRO A 272 12.60 -7.21 -1.91
N GLU A 273 13.48 -7.89 -1.18
CA GLU A 273 14.55 -7.26 -0.43
C GLU A 273 15.49 -6.48 -1.36
N GLY A 274 16.04 -5.36 -0.88
CA GLY A 274 16.89 -4.51 -1.69
C GLY A 274 16.16 -3.60 -2.68
N MET A 275 14.83 -3.46 -2.59
CA MET A 275 14.09 -2.37 -3.26
C MET A 275 14.33 -1.03 -2.55
N THR A 276 14.50 0.04 -3.32
CA THR A 276 14.52 1.44 -2.83
C THR A 276 13.10 2.00 -2.64
N VAL A 277 12.94 3.03 -1.80
CA VAL A 277 11.67 3.75 -1.59
C VAL A 277 11.05 4.18 -2.91
N LYS A 278 11.85 4.72 -3.84
CA LYS A 278 11.45 5.09 -5.20
C LYS A 278 10.81 3.93 -5.96
N GLN A 279 11.49 2.78 -6.01
CA GLN A 279 10.98 1.59 -6.72
C GLN A 279 9.72 1.02 -6.06
N MET A 280 9.57 1.17 -4.74
CA MET A 280 8.34 0.80 -4.03
C MET A 280 7.19 1.75 -4.41
N ALA A 281 7.45 3.06 -4.49
CA ALA A 281 6.49 4.08 -4.93
C ALA A 281 6.01 3.84 -6.38
N GLU A 282 6.95 3.65 -7.30
CA GLU A 282 6.68 3.33 -8.71
C GLU A 282 5.80 2.08 -8.82
N LYS A 283 6.14 1.00 -8.09
CA LYS A 283 5.37 -0.24 -8.06
C LYS A 283 3.95 -0.07 -7.51
N LEU A 284 3.74 0.80 -6.52
CA LEU A 284 2.42 1.07 -5.95
C LEU A 284 1.51 1.81 -6.95
N GLU A 285 2.07 2.77 -7.69
CA GLU A 285 1.34 3.54 -8.70
C GLU A 285 1.02 2.69 -9.95
N GLU A 286 1.97 1.89 -10.44
CA GLU A 286 1.74 0.90 -11.51
C GLU A 286 0.54 -0.04 -11.23
N ASN A 287 0.32 -0.33 -9.95
CA ASN A 287 -0.71 -1.26 -9.47
C ASN A 287 -1.95 -0.54 -8.88
N ASN A 288 -2.06 0.78 -9.09
CA ASN A 288 -3.20 1.62 -8.67
C ASN A 288 -3.49 1.58 -7.15
N VAL A 289 -2.49 1.27 -6.32
CA VAL A 289 -2.64 1.24 -4.86
C VAL A 289 -2.69 2.66 -4.30
N CYS A 290 -1.69 3.49 -4.63
CA CYS A 290 -1.63 4.91 -4.35
C CYS A 290 -0.74 5.60 -5.40
N THR A 291 -0.84 6.91 -5.58
CA THR A 291 0.11 7.64 -6.43
C THR A 291 1.45 7.80 -5.74
N VAL A 292 2.52 7.96 -6.53
CA VAL A 292 3.87 8.33 -6.06
C VAL A 292 3.78 9.59 -5.20
N SER A 293 2.99 10.59 -5.62
CA SER A 293 2.83 11.86 -4.89
C SER A 293 2.21 11.68 -3.50
N GLU A 294 1.20 10.80 -3.35
CA GLU A 294 0.58 10.52 -2.04
C GLU A 294 1.48 9.71 -1.12
N PHE A 295 2.23 8.75 -1.68
CA PHE A 295 3.19 7.95 -0.94
C PHE A 295 4.33 8.81 -0.38
N TYR A 296 4.93 9.66 -1.21
CA TYR A 296 5.96 10.61 -0.77
C TYR A 296 5.42 11.64 0.24
N SER A 297 4.22 12.20 0.00
CA SER A 297 3.58 13.11 0.98
C SER A 297 3.39 12.45 2.35
N ALA A 298 3.04 11.16 2.37
CA ALA A 298 2.91 10.38 3.59
C ALA A 298 4.27 10.12 4.28
N ILE A 299 5.35 9.84 3.53
CA ILE A 299 6.72 9.70 4.08
C ILE A 299 7.19 11.00 4.75
N GLU A 300 6.94 12.16 4.12
CA GLU A 300 7.37 13.47 4.64
C GLU A 300 6.53 13.96 5.83
N SER A 301 5.19 13.90 5.71
CA SER A 301 4.24 14.58 6.61
C SER A 301 3.40 13.66 7.51
N GLY A 302 3.45 12.35 7.29
CA GLY A 302 2.70 11.37 8.08
C GLY A 302 3.19 11.26 9.52
N SER A 303 2.24 11.16 10.46
CA SER A 303 2.50 11.11 11.90
C SER A 303 2.46 9.66 12.43
N TYR A 304 3.56 8.93 12.32
CA TYR A 304 3.66 7.52 12.72
C TYR A 304 4.21 7.34 14.14
N SER A 305 3.52 6.55 14.99
CA SER A 305 3.90 6.34 16.40
C SER A 305 4.79 5.11 16.61
N TYR A 306 6.00 5.10 16.04
CA TYR A 306 6.99 4.04 16.24
C TYR A 306 8.31 4.58 16.80
N ALA A 307 8.75 4.04 17.95
CA ALA A 307 9.94 4.53 18.65
C ALA A 307 11.25 4.45 17.85
N PHE A 308 11.36 3.54 16.87
CA PHE A 308 12.54 3.45 16.02
C PHE A 308 12.69 4.65 15.06
N LEU A 309 11.62 5.39 14.80
CA LEU A 309 11.67 6.62 13.97
C LEU A 309 12.34 7.78 14.72
N ASP A 310 12.33 7.76 16.06
CA ASP A 310 13.08 8.70 16.90
C ASP A 310 14.59 8.37 16.93
N GLU A 311 15.01 7.22 16.41
CA GLU A 311 16.42 6.83 16.26
C GLU A 311 17.00 7.14 14.86
N ILE A 312 16.18 7.66 13.94
CA ILE A 312 16.63 8.13 12.62
C ILE A 312 17.32 9.51 12.80
N PRO A 313 18.60 9.67 12.41
CA PRO A 313 19.30 10.93 12.54
C PRO A 313 18.67 12.07 11.74
N ASN A 314 18.65 13.26 12.34
CA ASN A 314 18.12 14.50 11.74
C ASN A 314 18.95 15.72 12.19
N ASP A 315 20.28 15.58 12.12
CA ASP A 315 21.27 16.62 12.44
C ASP A 315 22.01 17.10 11.19
N GLU A 316 22.89 18.10 11.34
CA GLU A 316 23.64 18.68 10.21
C GLU A 316 24.59 17.69 9.51
N ALA A 317 25.00 16.59 10.14
CA ALA A 317 25.84 15.58 9.51
C ALA A 317 25.05 14.61 8.63
N HIS A 318 23.73 14.53 8.83
CA HIS A 318 22.81 13.67 8.07
C HIS A 318 21.89 14.46 7.13
N ALA A 319 22.08 15.79 7.03
CA ALA A 319 21.29 16.67 6.17
C ALA A 319 21.37 16.36 4.66
N GLY A 320 22.30 15.49 4.23
CA GLY A 320 22.37 14.95 2.87
C GLY A 320 21.56 13.68 2.63
N ARG A 321 20.86 13.12 3.64
CA ARG A 321 20.02 11.92 3.49
C ARG A 321 18.88 12.23 2.52
N ILE A 322 18.83 11.49 1.41
CA ILE A 322 17.88 11.77 0.32
C ILE A 322 16.46 11.33 0.71
N GLU A 323 16.36 10.15 1.33
CA GLU A 323 15.10 9.50 1.68
C GLU A 323 15.04 9.24 3.18
N LYS A 324 14.05 9.82 3.87
CA LYS A 324 13.94 9.73 5.34
C LYS A 324 13.69 8.30 5.84
N LEU A 325 12.91 7.52 5.10
CA LEU A 325 12.45 6.17 5.49
C LEU A 325 13.07 5.05 4.63
N GLU A 326 14.07 5.34 3.80
CA GLU A 326 14.85 4.29 3.13
C GLU A 326 15.54 3.41 4.19
N GLY A 327 15.48 2.10 4.01
CA GLY A 327 15.87 1.11 5.02
C GLY A 327 14.75 0.71 5.99
N TYR A 328 13.68 1.50 6.12
CA TYR A 328 12.61 1.30 7.13
C TYR A 328 11.28 0.80 6.55
N LEU A 329 11.12 0.73 5.22
CA LEU A 329 9.93 0.20 4.57
C LEU A 329 10.12 -1.29 4.28
N PHE A 330 9.90 -2.12 5.31
CA PHE A 330 10.32 -3.54 5.31
C PHE A 330 9.83 -4.34 4.07
N PRO A 331 10.70 -5.10 3.39
CA PRO A 331 10.33 -5.90 2.21
C PRO A 331 9.47 -7.12 2.60
N ASP A 332 8.29 -7.26 1.98
CA ASP A 332 7.40 -8.40 2.20
C ASP A 332 6.37 -8.54 1.06
N THR A 333 5.48 -9.53 1.17
CA THR A 333 4.23 -9.59 0.40
C THR A 333 3.08 -8.98 1.18
N TYR A 334 2.44 -7.97 0.60
CA TYR A 334 1.37 -7.19 1.21
C TYR A 334 0.11 -7.21 0.36
N ASP A 335 -1.02 -7.43 1.02
CA ASP A 335 -2.34 -7.19 0.42
C ASP A 335 -2.74 -5.72 0.60
N PHE A 336 -3.12 -5.04 -0.47
CA PHE A 336 -3.56 -3.65 -0.49
C PHE A 336 -4.93 -3.52 -1.15
N TYR A 337 -5.66 -2.45 -0.86
CA TYR A 337 -6.80 -2.06 -1.67
C TYR A 337 -6.36 -1.10 -2.78
N ILE A 338 -6.93 -1.24 -3.98
CA ILE A 338 -6.87 -0.20 -5.00
C ILE A 338 -7.48 1.10 -4.42
N GLY A 339 -6.81 2.23 -4.60
CA GLY A 339 -7.16 3.48 -3.90
C GLY A 339 -6.99 3.40 -2.38
N SER A 340 -5.83 2.91 -1.91
CA SER A 340 -5.38 3.07 -0.51
C SER A 340 -4.70 4.43 -0.33
N SER A 341 -4.90 5.09 0.81
CA SER A 341 -4.14 6.33 1.08
C SER A 341 -2.65 6.04 1.29
N GLY A 342 -1.77 6.97 0.87
CA GLY A 342 -0.33 6.88 1.11
C GLY A 342 0.02 6.63 2.58
N GLU A 343 -0.71 7.26 3.51
CA GLU A 343 -0.56 7.03 4.95
C GLU A 343 -0.82 5.56 5.35
N THR A 344 -1.88 4.96 4.81
CA THR A 344 -2.24 3.55 5.07
C THR A 344 -1.13 2.61 4.56
N VAL A 345 -0.57 2.95 3.40
CA VAL A 345 0.47 2.16 2.73
C VAL A 345 1.80 2.23 3.48
N VAL A 346 2.30 3.44 3.78
CA VAL A 346 3.52 3.65 4.57
C VAL A 346 3.39 3.04 5.97
N ASN A 347 2.24 3.24 6.64
CA ASN A 347 1.99 2.65 7.96
C ASN A 347 1.97 1.10 7.94
N LYS A 348 1.60 0.47 6.82
CA LYS A 348 1.66 -1.00 6.66
C LYS A 348 3.11 -1.49 6.59
N PHE A 349 3.99 -0.84 5.83
CA PHE A 349 5.42 -1.16 5.81
C PHE A 349 6.09 -0.92 7.17
N LEU A 350 5.82 0.23 7.82
CA LEU A 350 6.35 0.54 9.16
C LEU A 350 5.81 -0.42 10.24
N THR A 351 4.58 -0.92 10.10
CA THR A 351 4.05 -1.99 10.97
C THR A 351 4.84 -3.29 10.81
N ALA A 352 5.19 -3.66 9.58
CA ALA A 352 5.99 -4.87 9.33
C ALA A 352 7.42 -4.72 9.88
N PHE A 353 8.10 -3.59 9.64
CA PHE A 353 9.39 -3.28 10.26
C PHE A 353 9.30 -3.38 11.78
N SER A 354 8.30 -2.73 12.39
CA SER A 354 8.05 -2.79 13.83
C SER A 354 7.88 -4.21 14.35
N ASN A 355 7.20 -5.08 13.60
CA ASN A 355 6.88 -6.43 14.04
C ASN A 355 8.01 -7.44 13.82
N LYS A 356 8.78 -7.29 12.73
CA LYS A 356 9.87 -8.21 12.36
C LYS A 356 11.23 -7.82 12.96
N VAL A 357 11.61 -6.54 12.86
CA VAL A 357 12.93 -6.04 13.28
C VAL A 357 12.95 -5.66 14.76
N GLU A 358 11.89 -5.00 15.25
CA GLU A 358 11.91 -4.33 16.57
C GLU A 358 11.09 -5.00 17.68
N LYS A 359 10.12 -5.88 17.36
CA LYS A 359 9.32 -6.59 18.39
C LYS A 359 9.72 -8.04 18.62
N SER A 360 10.57 -8.59 17.76
CA SER A 360 10.97 -10.00 17.70
C SER A 360 9.80 -10.99 17.74
N VAL A 361 9.48 -11.58 16.59
CA VAL A 361 8.87 -12.92 16.61
C VAL A 361 9.83 -13.85 17.35
N VAL A 362 9.30 -14.80 18.11
CA VAL A 362 10.12 -15.75 18.90
C VAL A 362 10.76 -16.76 17.95
N GLY A 363 12.08 -16.68 17.76
CA GLY A 363 12.88 -17.72 17.10
C GLY A 363 13.00 -18.97 17.97
N GLU A 364 13.39 -20.10 17.37
CA GLU A 364 13.42 -21.40 18.08
C GLU A 364 14.36 -21.42 19.30
N ASP A 365 15.41 -20.59 19.31
CA ASP A 365 16.36 -20.43 20.42
C ASP A 365 15.82 -19.60 21.61
N GLY A 366 14.70 -18.89 21.43
CA GLY A 366 14.01 -18.15 22.50
C GLY A 366 14.57 -16.78 22.89
N ASP A 367 15.64 -16.29 22.23
CA ASP A 367 16.12 -14.91 22.42
C ASP A 367 15.27 -13.88 21.67
N SER A 368 14.24 -13.35 22.35
CA SER A 368 13.35 -12.33 21.82
C SER A 368 13.86 -10.89 22.04
N THR A 369 15.12 -10.61 21.70
CA THR A 369 15.72 -9.27 21.93
C THR A 369 15.64 -8.39 20.66
N PRO A 370 15.00 -7.20 20.73
CA PRO A 370 14.91 -6.26 19.61
C PRO A 370 16.25 -5.90 18.95
N THR A 371 16.24 -5.64 17.64
CA THR A 371 17.42 -5.23 16.86
C THR A 371 18.08 -3.98 17.45
N SER A 372 17.30 -2.95 17.80
CA SER A 372 17.80 -1.73 18.44
C SER A 372 18.45 -1.95 19.81
N ILE A 373 18.16 -3.08 20.50
CA ILE A 373 18.81 -3.46 21.75
C ILE A 373 20.07 -4.30 21.47
N LYS A 374 20.02 -5.22 20.50
CA LYS A 374 21.21 -5.98 20.04
C LYS A 374 22.30 -5.05 19.49
N ALA A 375 21.92 -4.06 18.67
CA ALA A 375 22.81 -3.03 18.14
C ALA A 375 23.52 -2.25 19.27
N LYS A 376 22.74 -1.72 20.23
CA LYS A 376 23.27 -0.93 21.35
C LYS A 376 24.16 -1.75 22.29
N ALA A 377 23.89 -3.04 22.46
CA ALA A 377 24.78 -3.95 23.19
C ALA A 377 26.13 -4.15 22.50
N GLN A 378 26.22 -3.94 21.18
CA GLN A 378 27.45 -3.99 20.38
C GLN A 378 28.05 -2.60 20.10
N GLY A 379 27.47 -1.53 20.65
CA GLY A 379 27.95 -0.16 20.47
C GLY A 379 27.49 0.55 19.19
N MET A 380 26.54 -0.02 18.46
CA MET A 380 25.92 0.57 17.25
C MET A 380 24.53 1.13 17.56
N THR A 381 24.10 2.14 16.80
CA THR A 381 22.69 2.56 16.72
C THR A 381 21.89 1.62 15.82
N LEU A 382 20.55 1.71 15.87
CA LEU A 382 19.71 1.00 14.91
C LEU A 382 19.96 1.48 13.47
N ASP A 383 20.08 2.79 13.26
CA ASP A 383 20.29 3.38 11.94
C ASP A 383 21.60 2.93 11.30
N GLU A 384 22.72 2.89 12.04
CA GLU A 384 23.99 2.33 11.56
C GLU A 384 23.86 0.85 11.12
N VAL A 385 23.05 0.05 11.84
CA VAL A 385 22.78 -1.35 11.48
C VAL A 385 21.94 -1.44 10.19
N ILE A 386 20.91 -0.61 10.03
CA ILE A 386 20.08 -0.60 8.81
C ILE A 386 20.87 -0.06 7.60
N ILE A 387 21.71 0.97 7.78
CA ILE A 387 22.62 1.45 6.74
C ILE A 387 23.51 0.30 6.27
N LEU A 388 24.21 -0.36 7.21
CA LEU A 388 25.16 -1.41 6.86
C LEU A 388 24.46 -2.64 6.27
N ALA A 389 23.26 -2.99 6.75
CA ALA A 389 22.45 -4.07 6.19
C ALA A 389 22.03 -3.77 4.75
N SER A 390 21.66 -2.53 4.42
CA SER A 390 21.32 -2.14 3.05
C SER A 390 22.53 -2.23 2.08
N ILE A 391 23.76 -2.03 2.57
CA ILE A 391 24.98 -2.30 1.79
C ILE A 391 25.14 -3.81 1.60
N VAL A 392 25.10 -4.59 2.68
CA VAL A 392 25.23 -6.06 2.65
C VAL A 392 24.22 -6.72 1.71
N GLN A 393 22.98 -6.23 1.65
CA GLN A 393 21.90 -6.72 0.78
C GLN A 393 22.22 -6.60 -0.73
N TRP A 394 23.12 -5.69 -1.14
CA TRP A 394 23.50 -5.47 -2.54
C TRP A 394 24.93 -5.93 -2.87
N GLU A 395 25.73 -6.28 -1.87
CA GLU A 395 27.12 -6.77 -2.02
C GLU A 395 27.25 -8.30 -1.88
N ALA A 396 26.21 -9.01 -1.43
CA ALA A 396 26.22 -10.47 -1.25
C ALA A 396 24.98 -11.17 -1.84
N ASP A 397 25.19 -12.21 -2.65
CA ASP A 397 24.11 -12.95 -3.34
C ASP A 397 23.38 -13.98 -2.45
N ASN A 398 23.88 -14.26 -1.25
CA ASN A 398 23.38 -15.32 -0.37
C ASN A 398 23.68 -15.03 1.12
N THR A 399 22.85 -15.58 2.02
CA THR A 399 22.95 -15.36 3.47
C THR A 399 24.32 -15.68 4.06
N GLU A 400 24.98 -16.77 3.62
CA GLU A 400 26.31 -17.15 4.16
C GLU A 400 27.37 -16.09 3.84
N ASP A 401 27.36 -15.53 2.62
CA ASP A 401 28.21 -14.42 2.24
C ASP A 401 27.76 -13.09 2.86
N MET A 402 26.47 -12.87 3.15
CA MET A 402 26.02 -11.69 3.91
C MET A 402 26.73 -11.61 5.27
N HIS A 403 26.77 -12.69 6.06
CA HIS A 403 27.49 -12.73 7.35
C HIS A 403 28.99 -12.45 7.20
N LYS A 404 29.61 -12.84 6.08
CA LYS A 404 31.05 -12.62 5.81
C LYS A 404 31.34 -11.18 5.35
N VAL A 405 30.57 -10.66 4.40
CA VAL A 405 30.68 -9.27 3.92
C VAL A 405 30.39 -8.30 5.06
N ALA A 406 29.36 -8.55 5.88
CA ALA A 406 29.08 -7.78 7.08
C ALA A 406 30.29 -7.72 8.04
N LYS A 407 30.99 -8.83 8.27
CA LYS A 407 32.22 -8.82 9.08
C LYS A 407 33.33 -7.99 8.43
N VAL A 408 33.56 -8.12 7.12
CA VAL A 408 34.60 -7.36 6.42
C VAL A 408 34.36 -5.86 6.49
N LEU A 409 33.12 -5.41 6.30
CA LEU A 409 32.75 -4.00 6.41
C LEU A 409 32.86 -3.50 7.86
N ARG A 410 32.43 -4.29 8.85
CA ARG A 410 32.65 -3.97 10.27
C ARG A 410 34.13 -3.87 10.63
N ASN A 411 34.97 -4.80 10.16
CA ASN A 411 36.42 -4.74 10.37
C ASN A 411 37.02 -3.42 9.83
N ARG A 412 36.54 -2.93 8.68
CA ARG A 412 36.96 -1.61 8.14
C ARG A 412 36.57 -0.46 9.07
N LEU A 413 35.32 -0.41 9.55
CA LEU A 413 34.84 0.61 10.49
C LEU A 413 35.62 0.59 11.82
N GLU A 414 35.79 -0.61 12.39
CA GLU A 414 36.53 -0.89 13.62
C GLU A 414 38.04 -0.55 13.49
N ASN A 415 38.58 -0.59 12.26
CA ASN A 415 39.98 -0.21 11.93
C ASN A 415 40.06 1.00 10.98
N SER A 416 39.18 1.98 11.17
CA SER A 416 39.03 3.19 10.32
C SER A 416 40.27 4.11 10.25
N THR A 417 41.29 3.88 11.07
CA THR A 417 42.60 4.56 10.93
C THR A 417 43.44 3.99 9.79
N VAL A 418 43.25 2.73 9.41
CA VAL A 418 43.92 2.06 8.27
C VAL A 418 42.98 1.96 7.07
N TYR A 419 41.70 1.67 7.31
CA TYR A 419 40.67 1.51 6.30
C TYR A 419 39.53 2.53 6.51
N PRO A 420 39.77 3.84 6.28
CA PRO A 420 38.81 4.89 6.60
C PRO A 420 37.49 4.83 5.82
N ARG A 421 37.41 4.02 4.76
CA ARG A 421 36.32 4.03 3.75
C ARG A 421 35.81 2.62 3.48
N LEU A 422 34.53 2.49 3.13
CA LEU A 422 33.92 1.19 2.81
C LEU A 422 34.20 0.74 1.37
N GLU A 423 34.24 1.66 0.41
CA GLU A 423 34.60 1.40 -0.99
C GLU A 423 33.69 0.35 -1.67
N CYS A 424 32.37 0.63 -1.65
CA CYS A 424 31.31 -0.29 -2.12
C CYS A 424 30.52 0.31 -3.30
N ASP A 425 30.55 -0.34 -4.47
CA ASP A 425 29.86 0.11 -5.70
C ASP A 425 28.34 0.20 -5.54
N SER A 426 27.75 -0.61 -4.65
CA SER A 426 26.33 -0.50 -4.24
C SER A 426 25.90 0.92 -3.86
N THR A 427 26.82 1.73 -3.31
CA THR A 427 26.51 3.09 -2.86
C THR A 427 26.39 4.10 -4.00
N GLN A 428 27.10 3.92 -5.13
CA GLN A 428 26.85 4.69 -6.36
C GLN A 428 25.64 4.14 -7.12
N ARG A 429 25.42 2.81 -7.11
CA ARG A 429 24.23 2.17 -7.70
C ARG A 429 22.92 2.73 -7.15
N TYR A 430 22.88 3.14 -5.89
CA TYR A 430 21.73 3.82 -5.29
C TYR A 430 21.46 5.18 -5.93
N ILE A 431 22.50 6.01 -6.05
CA ILE A 431 22.42 7.32 -6.67
C ILE A 431 21.99 7.22 -8.13
N ASP A 432 22.51 6.23 -8.86
CA ASP A 432 22.13 5.97 -10.26
C ASP A 432 20.72 5.36 -10.39
N THR A 433 20.20 4.70 -9.35
CA THR A 433 18.81 4.21 -9.29
C THR A 433 17.83 5.37 -9.08
N LEU A 434 18.19 6.34 -8.22
CA LEU A 434 17.38 7.54 -8.00
C LEU A 434 17.49 8.53 -9.19
N PHE A 435 18.71 8.79 -9.65
CA PHE A 435 19.07 9.77 -10.68
C PHE A 435 19.85 9.09 -11.82
N PRO A 436 19.16 8.48 -12.81
CA PRO A 436 19.80 7.73 -13.90
C PRO A 436 20.88 8.52 -14.66
N PRO A 437 22.03 7.90 -14.99
CA PRO A 437 23.14 8.56 -15.68
C PRO A 437 22.73 9.26 -16.99
N VAL A 438 23.20 10.50 -17.16
CA VAL A 438 22.94 11.33 -18.35
C VAL A 438 24.17 11.34 -19.24
N ASP A 439 24.01 11.05 -20.54
CA ASP A 439 25.11 10.87 -21.50
C ASP A 439 26.21 9.90 -21.03
N GLY A 440 25.85 8.92 -20.20
CA GLY A 440 26.77 7.95 -19.58
C GLY A 440 27.53 8.46 -18.36
N GLN A 441 27.16 9.61 -17.81
CA GLN A 441 27.75 10.18 -16.59
C GLN A 441 26.79 10.05 -15.41
N SER A 442 27.21 9.27 -14.41
CA SER A 442 26.56 9.13 -13.11
C SER A 442 26.61 10.44 -12.31
N VAL A 443 25.66 10.63 -11.39
CA VAL A 443 25.63 11.80 -10.50
C VAL A 443 26.57 11.57 -9.32
N GLU A 444 27.53 12.46 -9.08
CA GLU A 444 28.35 12.39 -7.87
C GLU A 444 27.55 12.85 -6.62
N ASN A 445 27.59 12.06 -5.55
CA ASN A 445 26.99 12.41 -4.27
C ASN A 445 27.95 12.06 -3.10
N LEU A 446 28.59 13.08 -2.51
CA LEU A 446 29.57 12.91 -1.41
C LEU A 446 28.96 12.51 -0.06
N ASP A 447 27.63 12.44 0.04
CA ASP A 447 26.90 11.95 1.20
C ASP A 447 26.69 10.43 1.17
N TYR A 448 26.78 9.81 -0.01
CA TYR A 448 26.67 8.36 -0.20
C TYR A 448 27.92 7.69 -0.79
N ASP A 449 28.74 8.38 -1.58
CA ASP A 449 29.96 7.87 -2.23
C ASP A 449 30.98 7.35 -1.20
N THR A 450 31.01 6.04 -0.96
CA THR A 450 31.93 5.39 -0.02
C THR A 450 33.36 5.20 -0.53
N TYR A 451 33.70 5.70 -1.73
CA TYR A 451 35.09 5.83 -2.19
C TYR A 451 35.67 7.21 -1.85
N LYS A 452 34.83 8.24 -1.62
CA LYS A 452 35.24 9.58 -1.20
C LYS A 452 34.94 9.88 0.28
N ARG A 453 33.87 9.31 0.84
CA ARG A 453 33.47 9.46 2.25
C ARG A 453 34.21 8.49 3.16
N ASN A 454 34.53 8.95 4.37
CA ASN A 454 34.98 8.09 5.46
C ASN A 454 33.78 7.53 6.24
N GLY A 455 33.84 6.25 6.62
CA GLY A 455 32.77 5.58 7.37
C GLY A 455 31.54 5.23 6.53
N LEU A 456 30.37 5.26 7.18
CA LEU A 456 29.07 4.97 6.58
C LEU A 456 28.53 6.16 5.75
N PRO A 457 27.68 5.91 4.73
CA PRO A 457 26.89 6.96 4.08
C PRO A 457 25.87 7.58 5.06
N VAL A 458 25.29 8.73 4.73
CA VAL A 458 24.30 9.45 5.57
C VAL A 458 22.98 8.70 5.83
N GLY A 459 22.73 7.61 5.12
CA GLY A 459 21.51 6.81 5.27
C GLY A 459 21.54 5.52 4.43
N PRO A 460 20.53 4.66 4.60
CA PRO A 460 20.44 3.40 3.87
C PRO A 460 20.30 3.61 2.36
N ILE A 461 20.64 2.58 1.59
CA ILE A 461 20.67 2.60 0.12
C ILE A 461 19.60 1.70 -0.53
N ASN A 462 18.76 1.05 0.29
CA ASN A 462 17.57 0.26 -0.04
C ASN A 462 16.89 -0.20 1.26
N ASN A 463 15.80 -0.94 1.15
CA ASN A 463 15.14 -1.62 2.27
C ASN A 463 15.67 -3.08 2.39
N PRO A 464 16.52 -3.39 3.39
CA PRO A 464 17.10 -4.72 3.54
C PRO A 464 16.11 -5.72 4.14
N GLY A 465 16.38 -7.00 3.87
CA GLY A 465 15.74 -8.15 4.47
C GLY A 465 16.18 -8.43 5.90
N MET A 466 15.54 -9.43 6.52
CA MET A 466 15.93 -9.85 7.87
C MET A 466 17.31 -10.51 7.87
N ASP A 467 17.65 -11.28 6.83
CA ASP A 467 18.95 -11.96 6.67
C ASP A 467 20.12 -10.97 6.68
N ALA A 468 20.03 -9.85 5.94
CA ALA A 468 21.07 -8.83 5.92
C ALA A 468 21.15 -8.03 7.24
N ILE A 469 20.04 -7.84 7.94
CA ILE A 469 20.02 -7.22 9.28
C ILE A 469 20.68 -8.15 10.30
N ASP A 470 20.33 -9.45 10.29
CA ASP A 470 20.94 -10.43 11.20
C ASP A 470 22.43 -10.62 10.92
N ALA A 471 22.84 -10.62 9.64
CA ALA A 471 24.24 -10.67 9.23
C ALA A 471 25.11 -9.54 9.82
N VAL A 472 24.55 -8.34 9.99
CA VAL A 472 25.24 -7.21 10.63
C VAL A 472 25.36 -7.38 12.15
N LEU A 473 24.34 -7.96 12.79
CA LEU A 473 24.33 -8.24 14.23
C LEU A 473 25.21 -9.45 14.58
N ASN A 474 25.20 -10.49 13.76
CA ASN A 474 25.86 -11.78 13.97
C ASN A 474 26.89 -12.07 12.85
N PRO A 475 27.90 -11.19 12.64
CA PRO A 475 28.84 -11.31 11.53
C PRO A 475 29.78 -12.52 11.71
N SER A 476 30.22 -13.13 10.61
CA SER A 476 31.00 -14.38 10.64
C SER A 476 32.37 -14.20 11.28
N GLU A 477 32.61 -14.85 12.43
CA GLU A 477 33.90 -14.82 13.14
C GLU A 477 35.08 -15.34 12.29
N GLU A 478 34.83 -16.20 11.30
CA GLU A 478 35.87 -16.70 10.39
C GLU A 478 36.53 -15.57 9.58
N MET A 479 35.80 -14.48 9.36
CA MET A 479 36.28 -13.30 8.64
C MET A 479 36.98 -12.27 9.54
N GLU A 480 37.41 -12.66 10.76
CA GLU A 480 38.20 -11.79 11.63
C GLU A 480 39.52 -11.34 10.97
N GLY A 481 39.78 -10.02 10.96
CA GLY A 481 40.92 -9.40 10.29
C GLY A 481 40.94 -9.53 8.75
N TYR A 482 39.82 -9.83 8.09
CA TYR A 482 39.68 -9.67 6.64
C TYR A 482 39.13 -8.27 6.30
N TYR A 483 39.65 -7.65 5.23
CA TYR A 483 39.36 -6.24 4.90
C TYR A 483 38.94 -6.02 3.44
N PHE A 484 38.92 -7.08 2.64
CA PHE A 484 38.60 -7.05 1.23
C PHE A 484 37.77 -8.28 0.84
N PHE A 485 36.76 -8.08 0.01
CA PHE A 485 36.03 -9.13 -0.70
C PHE A 485 36.05 -8.84 -2.21
N ALA A 486 35.80 -9.85 -3.04
CA ALA A 486 35.73 -9.72 -4.50
C ALA A 486 34.88 -10.86 -5.07
N THR A 487 33.79 -10.54 -5.76
CA THR A 487 32.85 -11.52 -6.31
C THR A 487 33.17 -11.80 -7.78
N ALA A 488 33.41 -13.06 -8.13
CA ALA A 488 33.54 -13.51 -9.51
C ALA A 488 32.21 -14.09 -10.02
N TYR A 489 31.90 -13.87 -11.29
CA TYR A 489 30.81 -14.56 -12.00
C TYR A 489 31.36 -15.81 -12.69
N ASN A 490 30.80 -16.97 -12.36
CA ASN A 490 31.16 -18.26 -12.95
C ASN A 490 30.43 -18.49 -14.28
N SER A 491 30.98 -19.37 -15.12
CA SER A 491 30.43 -19.68 -16.45
C SER A 491 29.07 -20.38 -16.46
N ASP A 492 28.58 -20.83 -15.30
CA ASP A 492 27.25 -21.41 -15.10
C ASP A 492 26.20 -20.40 -14.60
N GLY A 493 26.60 -19.14 -14.38
CA GLY A 493 25.76 -18.08 -13.84
C GLY A 493 25.71 -18.02 -12.31
N SER A 494 26.43 -18.90 -11.60
CA SER A 494 26.68 -18.74 -10.16
C SER A 494 27.72 -17.65 -9.89
N THR A 495 27.80 -17.18 -8.65
CA THR A 495 28.87 -16.29 -8.18
C THR A 495 29.79 -17.00 -7.20
N THR A 496 30.96 -16.42 -6.93
CA THR A 496 31.86 -16.88 -5.86
C THR A 496 32.58 -15.69 -5.24
N THR A 497 32.33 -15.46 -3.96
CA THR A 497 32.91 -14.36 -3.19
C THR A 497 34.25 -14.77 -2.57
N TYR A 498 35.33 -14.07 -2.92
CA TYR A 498 36.67 -14.32 -2.42
C TYR A 498 37.09 -13.25 -1.41
N TYR A 499 37.54 -13.68 -0.22
CA TYR A 499 37.91 -12.80 0.90
C TYR A 499 39.43 -12.73 1.10
N SER A 500 39.97 -11.56 1.45
CA SER A 500 41.41 -11.36 1.71
C SER A 500 41.73 -10.34 2.82
N LYS A 501 42.93 -10.45 3.40
CA LYS A 501 43.37 -9.63 4.55
C LYS A 501 44.23 -8.44 4.15
N THR A 502 44.90 -8.52 3.00
CA THR A 502 45.78 -7.48 2.46
C THR A 502 45.37 -7.07 1.05
N TYR A 503 45.69 -5.84 0.67
CA TYR A 503 45.40 -5.32 -0.67
C TYR A 503 46.15 -6.12 -1.75
N GLU A 504 47.37 -6.57 -1.47
CA GLU A 504 48.15 -7.37 -2.40
C GLU A 504 47.63 -8.82 -2.55
N GLU A 505 46.86 -9.33 -1.59
CA GLU A 505 46.09 -10.58 -1.78
C GLU A 505 44.85 -10.34 -2.64
N HIS A 506 44.08 -9.28 -2.34
CA HIS A 506 42.91 -8.87 -3.13
C HIS A 506 43.27 -8.63 -4.60
N GLU A 507 44.33 -7.87 -4.88
CA GLU A 507 44.81 -7.60 -6.24
C GLU A 507 45.19 -8.90 -6.99
N ARG A 508 45.80 -9.87 -6.30
CA ARG A 508 46.13 -11.19 -6.89
C ARG A 508 44.89 -12.05 -7.15
N ILE A 509 43.83 -11.90 -6.35
CA ILE A 509 42.53 -12.56 -6.56
C ILE A 509 41.84 -11.95 -7.78
N CYS A 510 41.68 -10.63 -7.81
CA CYS A 510 41.01 -9.93 -8.91
C CYS A 510 41.72 -10.14 -10.25
N ARG A 511 43.06 -10.13 -10.28
CA ARG A 511 43.84 -10.51 -11.48
C ARG A 511 43.73 -11.96 -11.90
N ARG A 512 43.46 -12.90 -10.97
CA ARG A 512 43.35 -14.33 -11.29
C ARG A 512 42.00 -14.68 -11.92
N TYR A 513 40.94 -14.01 -11.45
CA TYR A 513 39.55 -14.35 -11.80
C TYR A 513 38.85 -13.27 -12.65
N GLY A 514 39.59 -12.26 -13.13
CA GLY A 514 39.06 -11.22 -14.02
C GLY A 514 38.02 -10.31 -13.36
N ILE A 515 38.24 -9.92 -12.10
CA ILE A 515 37.26 -9.15 -11.31
C ILE A 515 37.56 -7.64 -11.41
N GLY A 516 36.51 -6.82 -11.53
CA GLY A 516 36.59 -5.37 -11.55
C GLY A 516 37.38 -4.87 -12.76
N MET A 517 38.42 -4.05 -12.53
CA MET A 517 39.28 -3.50 -13.60
C MET A 517 40.09 -4.55 -14.40
N TYR A 518 39.96 -5.84 -14.07
CA TYR A 518 40.62 -6.96 -14.74
C TYR A 518 39.64 -7.85 -15.54
N ALA A 519 38.36 -7.48 -15.66
CA ALA A 519 37.42 -8.12 -16.57
C ALA A 519 37.77 -7.83 -18.04
N GLU A 520 37.51 -8.81 -18.93
CA GLU A 520 37.71 -8.72 -20.40
C GLU A 520 36.38 -8.58 -21.16
#